data_AF-J3F7I5-F1
#
_entry.id   AF-J3F7I5-F1
#
_cell.length_a   1.000
_cell.length_b   1.000
_cell.length_c   1.000
_cell.angle_alpha   90.00
_cell.angle_beta   90.00
_cell.angle_gamma   90.00
#
_symmetry.space_group_name_H-M   'P 1'
#
loop_
_entity.id
_entity.type
_entity.pdbx_description
1 polymer ?
#
loop_
_entity_poly.entity_id
_entity_poly.type
_entity_poly.pdbx_seq_one_letter_code
_entity_poly.pdbx_strand_id
1 'polypeptide(L)'
;MLQPTVTDQIVSAFATDDIPGRRFRAIFDYLLEQGLKPVGKSNSGTLVFQHRGTDGNFIDVLAFRRKPEDVLSFPRSYWGSRSDRREALCKLFDYSESPSVANGVVGYTNYSSGQLAIKAITQERVMAVCIAVCGDMKRVDDALATTVARSNE
;
A
#
# COMPACT_ATOMS: atom_id res chain seq x y z
N MET A 1 -1.40 -0.51 31.82
CA MET A 1 -0.74 -0.75 30.52
C MET A 1 -1.82 -1.02 29.50
N LEU A 2 -1.90 -0.25 28.41
CA LEU A 2 -2.85 -0.51 27.32
C LEU A 2 -2.38 -1.73 26.52
N GLN A 3 -3.29 -2.64 26.16
CA GLN A 3 -2.97 -3.78 25.30
C GLN A 3 -2.68 -3.30 23.87
N PRO A 4 -1.64 -3.84 23.19
CA PRO A 4 -1.35 -3.49 21.80
C PRO A 4 -2.50 -3.85 20.86
N THR A 5 -2.84 -2.97 19.93
CA THR A 5 -3.86 -3.25 18.92
C THR A 5 -3.36 -4.31 17.92
N VAL A 6 -4.27 -4.90 17.15
CA VAL A 6 -3.92 -5.80 16.03
C VAL A 6 -2.97 -5.11 15.04
N THR A 7 -3.19 -3.82 14.77
CA THR A 7 -2.31 -3.02 13.91
C THR A 7 -0.91 -2.93 14.51
N ASP A 8 -0.77 -2.62 15.79
CA ASP A 8 0.54 -2.51 16.46
C ASP A 8 1.31 -3.82 16.42
N GLN A 9 0.60 -4.94 16.63
CA GLN A 9 1.17 -6.28 16.56
C GLN A 9 1.68 -6.60 15.15
N ILE A 10 0.89 -6.28 14.11
CA ILE A 10 1.28 -6.52 12.72
C ILE A 10 2.45 -5.59 12.33
N VAL A 11 2.39 -4.29 12.64
CA VAL A 11 3.51 -3.36 12.38
C VAL A 11 4.79 -3.87 13.04
N SER A 12 4.73 -4.29 14.30
CA SER A 12 5.88 -4.85 15.01
C SER A 12 6.39 -6.14 14.37
N ALA A 13 5.49 -6.98 13.86
CA ALA A 13 5.83 -8.20 13.15
C ALA A 13 6.46 -7.95 11.77
N PHE A 14 6.21 -6.80 11.14
CA PHE A 14 6.87 -6.41 9.89
C PHE A 14 8.20 -5.68 10.13
N ALA A 15 8.21 -4.71 11.06
CA ALA A 15 9.32 -3.79 11.29
C ALA A 15 10.29 -4.28 12.38
N THR A 16 10.72 -5.54 12.28
CA THR A 16 11.75 -6.15 13.13
C THR A 16 13.12 -5.49 12.91
N ASP A 17 14.05 -5.66 13.85
CA ASP A 17 15.39 -5.03 13.75
C ASP A 17 16.37 -5.78 12.81
N ASP A 18 15.93 -6.89 12.23
CA ASP A 18 16.65 -7.59 11.17
C ASP A 18 16.68 -6.79 9.86
N ILE A 19 17.52 -7.21 8.91
CA ILE A 19 17.65 -6.50 7.63
C ILE A 19 16.29 -6.40 6.90
N PRO A 20 15.51 -7.49 6.73
CA PRO A 20 14.17 -7.42 6.14
C PRO A 20 13.24 -6.44 6.86
N GLY A 21 13.19 -6.44 8.20
CA GLY A 21 12.31 -5.57 8.96
C GLY A 21 12.67 -4.09 8.89
N ARG A 22 13.97 -3.77 8.82
CA ARG A 22 14.43 -2.40 8.54
C ARG A 22 13.96 -1.86 7.19
N ARG A 23 13.75 -2.73 6.19
CA ARG A 23 13.19 -2.32 4.88
C ARG A 23 11.75 -1.84 5.01
N PHE A 24 10.94 -2.61 5.74
CA PHE A 24 9.55 -2.27 6.00
C PHE A 24 9.44 -0.99 6.84
N ARG A 25 10.29 -0.84 7.86
CA ARG A 25 10.30 0.37 8.70
C ARG A 25 10.45 1.65 7.88
N ALA A 26 11.46 1.71 6.99
CA ALA A 26 11.68 2.89 6.15
C ALA A 26 10.48 3.21 5.23
N ILE A 27 9.83 2.20 4.66
CA ILE A 27 8.64 2.39 3.83
C ILE A 27 7.46 2.88 4.69
N PHE A 28 7.25 2.27 5.85
CA PHE A 28 6.11 2.57 6.72
C PHE A 28 6.21 3.98 7.31
N ASP A 29 7.40 4.36 7.79
CA ASP A 29 7.67 5.70 8.31
C ASP A 29 7.32 6.75 7.26
N TYR A 30 7.76 6.56 6.01
CA TYR A 30 7.41 7.45 4.92
C TYR A 30 5.89 7.50 4.67
N LEU A 31 5.21 6.36 4.59
CA LEU A 31 3.76 6.33 4.35
C LEU A 31 2.97 7.04 5.48
N LEU A 32 3.44 6.91 6.73
CA LEU A 32 2.88 7.61 7.89
C LEU A 32 3.11 9.13 7.78
N GLU A 33 4.30 9.57 7.41
CA GLU A 33 4.62 10.99 7.16
C GLU A 33 3.77 11.59 6.03
N GLN A 34 3.40 10.79 5.03
CA GLN A 34 2.47 11.21 3.97
C GLN A 34 0.99 11.20 4.42
N GLY A 35 0.70 10.82 5.67
CA GLY A 35 -0.64 10.86 6.25
C GLY A 35 -1.49 9.61 5.99
N LEU A 36 -0.92 8.53 5.46
CA LEU A 36 -1.64 7.27 5.33
C LEU A 36 -1.76 6.59 6.69
N LYS A 37 -2.89 5.92 6.92
CA LYS A 37 -3.16 5.22 8.17
C LYS A 37 -2.99 3.71 8.00
N PRO A 38 -2.14 3.06 8.81
CA PRO A 38 -2.02 1.61 8.79
C PRO A 38 -3.21 0.95 9.50
N VAL A 39 -3.71 -0.13 8.94
CA VAL A 39 -4.76 -0.98 9.51
C VAL A 39 -4.37 -2.44 9.33
N GLY A 40 -4.17 -3.12 10.46
CA GLY A 40 -3.88 -4.55 10.49
C GLY A 40 -5.14 -5.38 10.24
N LYS A 41 -5.07 -6.36 9.33
CA LYS A 41 -6.12 -7.35 9.10
C LYS A 41 -5.72 -8.67 9.77
N SER A 42 -6.27 -8.92 10.96
CA SER A 42 -5.94 -10.07 11.83
C SER A 42 -6.08 -11.42 11.13
N ASN A 43 -7.05 -11.57 10.23
CA ASN A 43 -7.33 -12.81 9.51
C ASN A 43 -6.26 -13.20 8.46
N SER A 44 -5.38 -12.28 8.07
CA SER A 44 -4.46 -12.48 6.95
C SER A 44 -3.02 -12.03 7.22
N GLY A 45 -2.76 -11.39 8.37
CA GLY A 45 -1.47 -10.76 8.64
C GLY A 45 -1.12 -9.64 7.65
N THR A 46 -2.12 -9.11 6.96
CA THR A 46 -1.95 -8.02 6.00
C THR A 46 -1.95 -6.69 6.73
N LEU A 47 -1.01 -5.82 6.40
CA LEU A 47 -1.02 -4.41 6.82
C LEU A 47 -1.47 -3.55 5.65
N VAL A 48 -2.63 -2.90 5.78
CA VAL A 48 -3.17 -2.02 4.74
C VAL A 48 -2.91 -0.57 5.11
N PHE A 49 -2.42 0.23 4.17
CA PHE A 49 -2.32 1.68 4.31
C PHE A 49 -3.50 2.34 3.61
N GLN A 50 -4.26 3.09 4.39
CA GLN A 50 -5.47 3.77 3.97
C GLN A 50 -5.24 5.26 3.81
N HIS A 51 -5.85 5.84 2.78
CA HIS A 51 -5.94 7.28 2.59
C HIS A 51 -7.35 7.75 2.93
N ARG A 52 -7.48 8.91 3.56
CA ARG A 52 -8.78 9.53 3.85
C ARG A 52 -9.16 10.45 2.70
N GLY A 53 -10.14 10.04 1.90
CA GLY A 53 -10.67 10.84 0.81
C GLY A 53 -11.35 12.12 1.30
N THR A 54 -11.65 13.01 0.35
CA THR A 54 -12.32 14.30 0.60
C THR A 54 -13.74 14.15 1.11
N ASP A 55 -14.40 13.03 0.83
CA ASP A 55 -15.70 12.63 1.38
C ASP A 55 -15.62 12.13 2.83
N GLY A 56 -14.41 12.08 3.40
CA GLY A 56 -14.15 11.61 4.75
C GLY A 56 -14.00 10.09 4.87
N ASN A 57 -14.22 9.32 3.80
CA ASN A 57 -14.11 7.87 3.79
C ASN A 57 -12.65 7.41 3.68
N PHE A 58 -12.34 6.28 4.30
CA PHE A 58 -11.02 5.64 4.18
C PHE A 58 -11.00 4.67 3.01
N ILE A 59 -9.98 4.78 2.18
CA ILE A 59 -9.79 3.95 0.99
C ILE A 59 -8.47 3.21 1.12
N ASP A 60 -8.49 1.90 0.87
CA ASP A 60 -7.31 1.04 0.90
C ASP A 60 -6.43 1.31 -0.33
N VAL A 61 -5.21 1.83 -0.12
CA VAL A 61 -4.34 2.26 -1.24
C VAL A 61 -3.19 1.29 -1.47
N LEU A 62 -2.55 0.81 -0.42
CA LEU A 62 -1.43 -0.14 -0.50
C LEU A 62 -1.61 -1.21 0.57
N ALA A 63 -1.20 -2.45 0.30
CA ALA A 63 -1.25 -3.52 1.28
C ALA A 63 0.05 -4.31 1.29
N PHE A 64 0.61 -4.54 2.48
CA PHE A 64 1.83 -5.31 2.69
C PHE A 64 1.47 -6.68 3.25
N ARG A 65 2.13 -7.73 2.75
CA ARG A 65 1.95 -9.13 3.18
C ARG A 65 3.31 -9.79 3.31
N ARG A 66 3.47 -10.73 4.25
CA ARG A 66 4.72 -11.51 4.43
C ARG A 66 4.66 -12.96 3.98
N LYS A 67 3.46 -13.48 3.69
CA LYS A 67 3.25 -14.91 3.39
C LYS A 67 2.34 -15.07 2.17
N PRO A 68 2.67 -15.99 1.23
CA PRO A 68 3.85 -16.88 1.23
C PRO A 68 5.18 -16.16 0.95
N GLU A 69 5.15 -14.92 0.46
CA GLU A 69 6.31 -14.06 0.23
C GLU A 69 6.00 -12.60 0.63
N ASP A 70 7.06 -11.83 0.86
CA ASP A 70 6.99 -10.40 1.17
C ASP A 70 6.59 -9.62 -0.09
N VAL A 71 5.40 -9.00 -0.10
CA VAL A 71 4.87 -8.27 -1.26
C VAL A 71 4.21 -6.95 -0.89
N LEU A 72 4.35 -5.98 -1.80
CA LEU A 72 3.47 -4.82 -1.92
C LEU A 72 2.33 -5.20 -2.85
N SER A 73 1.10 -5.10 -2.38
CA SER A 73 -0.11 -5.39 -3.15
C SER A 73 -0.90 -4.10 -3.41
N PHE A 74 -1.47 -4.01 -4.61
CA PHE A 74 -2.37 -2.93 -5.02
C PHE A 74 -3.82 -3.35 -4.77
N PRO A 75 -4.55 -2.81 -3.77
CA PRO A 75 -5.94 -3.17 -3.50
C PRO A 75 -6.87 -2.85 -4.67
N ARG A 76 -7.74 -3.80 -5.02
CA ARG A 76 -8.61 -3.70 -6.21
C ARG A 76 -9.62 -2.56 -6.13
N SER A 77 -10.08 -2.22 -4.93
CA SER A 77 -11.02 -1.11 -4.67
C SER A 77 -10.49 0.24 -5.16
N TYR A 78 -9.20 0.50 -4.98
CA TYR A 78 -8.56 1.74 -5.44
C TYR A 78 -7.97 1.59 -6.84
N TRP A 79 -7.28 0.48 -7.12
CA TRP A 79 -6.51 0.32 -8.35
C TRP A 79 -7.29 -0.24 -9.53
N GLY A 80 -8.50 -0.77 -9.30
CA GLY A 80 -9.33 -1.34 -10.37
C GLY A 80 -9.69 -0.34 -11.47
N SER A 81 -9.98 0.91 -11.12
CA SER A 81 -10.23 2.01 -12.06
C SER A 81 -8.96 2.79 -12.45
N ARG A 82 -7.78 2.37 -11.98
CA ARG A 82 -6.49 3.05 -12.17
C ARG A 82 -5.44 2.08 -12.74
N SER A 83 -5.88 1.13 -13.57
CA SER A 83 -5.03 0.07 -14.15
C SER A 83 -3.81 0.62 -14.87
N ASP A 84 -4.00 1.63 -15.71
CA ASP A 84 -2.95 2.19 -16.56
C ASP A 84 -1.86 2.86 -15.70
N ARG A 85 -2.28 3.52 -14.62
CA ARG A 85 -1.35 4.14 -13.68
C ARG A 85 -0.59 3.08 -12.89
N ARG A 86 -1.27 2.03 -12.41
CA ARG A 86 -0.63 0.88 -11.76
C ARG A 86 0.41 0.25 -12.71
N GLU A 87 0.05 0.01 -13.97
CA GLU A 87 0.96 -0.56 -14.97
C GLU A 87 2.18 0.32 -15.20
N ALA A 88 2.00 1.64 -15.29
CA ALA A 88 3.11 2.58 -15.38
C ALA A 88 4.05 2.52 -14.16
N LEU A 89 3.50 2.38 -12.95
CA LEU A 89 4.28 2.22 -11.72
C LEU A 89 5.05 0.90 -11.67
N CYS A 90 4.45 -0.18 -12.19
CA CYS A 90 5.06 -1.50 -12.22
C CYS A 90 6.04 -1.73 -13.39
N LYS A 91 6.11 -0.82 -14.37
CA LYS A 91 6.89 -1.00 -15.60
C LYS A 91 8.38 -1.28 -15.39
N LEU A 92 8.93 -0.86 -14.26
CA LEU A 92 10.34 -1.08 -13.90
C LEU A 92 10.61 -2.40 -13.17
N PHE A 93 9.60 -3.25 -13.02
CA PHE A 93 9.72 -4.56 -12.37
C PHE A 93 9.65 -5.66 -13.41
N ASP A 94 10.53 -6.65 -13.26
CA ASP A 94 10.50 -7.83 -14.12
C ASP A 94 9.30 -8.71 -13.78
N TYR A 95 8.96 -9.62 -14.71
CA TYR A 95 7.90 -10.59 -14.50
C TYR A 95 8.12 -11.46 -13.24
N SER A 96 9.37 -11.81 -12.94
CA SER A 96 9.74 -12.58 -11.73
C SER A 96 9.67 -11.78 -10.42
N GLU A 97 9.52 -10.46 -10.52
CA GLU A 97 9.36 -9.53 -9.40
C GLU A 97 7.91 -9.08 -9.22
N SER A 98 7.03 -9.51 -10.13
CA SER A 98 5.61 -9.25 -10.12
C SER A 98 4.87 -10.58 -9.89
N PRO A 99 4.93 -11.14 -8.67
CA PRO A 99 4.36 -12.44 -8.41
C PRO A 99 2.89 -12.46 -8.78
N SER A 100 2.50 -13.56 -9.44
CA SER A 100 1.10 -13.78 -9.81
C SER A 100 0.25 -13.69 -8.55
N VAL A 101 -0.89 -13.00 -8.65
CA VAL A 101 -1.94 -13.03 -7.64
C VAL A 101 -2.53 -14.45 -7.66
N ALA A 102 -1.84 -15.41 -7.02
CA ALA A 102 -2.08 -16.84 -7.23
C ALA A 102 -3.51 -17.25 -6.85
N ASN A 103 -4.13 -18.07 -7.72
CA ASN A 103 -5.48 -18.64 -7.66
C ASN A 103 -5.74 -19.63 -6.51
N GLY A 104 -4.94 -19.61 -5.45
CA GLY A 104 -5.01 -20.55 -4.34
C GLY A 104 -5.61 -19.91 -3.10
N VAL A 105 -6.77 -20.42 -2.67
CA VAL A 105 -7.68 -19.91 -1.62
C VAL A 105 -8.61 -18.81 -2.15
N VAL A 106 -9.88 -19.20 -2.33
CA VAL A 106 -11.05 -18.50 -2.91
C VAL A 106 -11.35 -17.10 -2.30
N GLY A 107 -10.55 -16.62 -1.36
CA GLY A 107 -10.68 -15.31 -0.71
C GLY A 107 -9.59 -14.27 -1.03
N TYR A 108 -8.45 -14.61 -1.65
CA TYR A 108 -7.32 -13.65 -1.77
C TYR A 108 -7.21 -12.97 -3.14
N THR A 109 -7.69 -13.61 -4.20
CA THR A 109 -7.57 -13.14 -5.60
C THR A 109 -8.51 -12.00 -5.98
N ASN A 110 -9.59 -11.79 -5.23
CA ASN A 110 -10.57 -10.75 -5.56
C ASN A 110 -10.20 -9.35 -5.07
N TYR A 111 -9.18 -9.23 -4.21
CA TYR A 111 -8.90 -7.98 -3.49
C TYR A 111 -7.64 -7.25 -3.94
N SER A 112 -6.86 -7.80 -4.87
CA SER A 112 -5.68 -7.13 -5.42
C SER A 112 -5.73 -7.05 -6.94
N SER A 113 -5.37 -5.89 -7.47
CA SER A 113 -5.14 -5.69 -8.90
C SER A 113 -3.72 -6.11 -9.32
N GLY A 114 -2.78 -6.32 -8.41
CA GLY A 114 -1.40 -6.66 -8.77
C GLY A 114 -0.47 -6.60 -7.57
N GLN A 115 0.70 -7.20 -7.70
CA GLN A 115 1.66 -7.33 -6.60
C GLN A 115 3.09 -7.14 -7.10
N LEU A 116 3.94 -6.64 -6.20
CA LEU A 116 5.38 -6.47 -6.39
C LEU A 116 6.11 -7.14 -5.22
N ALA A 117 7.07 -8.00 -5.53
CA ALA A 117 7.90 -8.64 -4.52
C ALA A 117 8.79 -7.62 -3.82
N ILE A 118 8.90 -7.72 -2.49
CA ILE A 118 9.77 -6.90 -1.66
C ILE A 118 10.98 -7.75 -1.28
N LYS A 119 12.06 -7.58 -2.06
CA LYS A 119 13.35 -8.24 -1.93
C LYS A 119 14.43 -7.18 -1.76
N ALA A 120 15.64 -7.60 -1.43
CA ALA A 120 16.79 -6.70 -1.36
C ALA A 120 16.97 -5.86 -2.65
N ILE A 121 16.81 -6.50 -3.80
CA ILE A 121 17.01 -5.91 -5.14
C ILE A 121 15.83 -5.06 -5.64
N THR A 122 14.65 -5.18 -5.02
CA THR A 122 13.44 -4.43 -5.43
C THR A 122 13.09 -3.33 -4.44
N GLN A 123 13.69 -3.30 -3.25
CA GLN A 123 13.32 -2.39 -2.17
C GLN A 123 13.28 -0.91 -2.59
N GLU A 124 14.32 -0.41 -3.27
CA GLU A 124 14.37 0.99 -3.71
C GLU A 124 13.28 1.31 -4.74
N ARG A 125 13.02 0.38 -5.66
CA ARG A 125 11.93 0.52 -6.65
C ARG A 125 10.55 0.48 -5.98
N VAL A 126 10.36 -0.38 -4.97
CA VAL A 126 9.12 -0.43 -4.17
C VAL A 126 8.91 0.87 -3.39
N MET A 127 9.97 1.43 -2.82
CA MET A 127 9.92 2.74 -2.17
C MET A 127 9.55 3.84 -3.17
N ALA A 128 10.13 3.84 -4.37
CA ALA A 128 9.79 4.78 -5.43
C ALA A 128 8.32 4.68 -5.85
N VAL A 129 7.74 3.47 -5.89
CA VAL A 129 6.30 3.27 -6.09
C VAL A 129 5.51 3.94 -4.96
N CYS A 130 5.87 3.71 -3.70
CA CYS A 130 5.19 4.33 -2.55
C CYS A 130 5.21 5.86 -2.61
N ILE A 131 6.36 6.45 -2.96
CA ILE A 131 6.53 7.90 -3.16
C ILE A 131 5.62 8.40 -4.28
N ALA A 132 5.62 7.73 -5.43
CA ALA A 132 4.80 8.13 -6.58
C ALA A 132 3.30 8.06 -6.26
N VAL A 133 2.86 7.00 -5.58
CA VAL A 133 1.47 6.83 -5.14
C VAL A 133 1.04 7.98 -4.21
N CYS A 134 1.88 8.33 -3.23
CA CYS A 134 1.60 9.44 -2.32
C CYS A 134 1.55 10.79 -3.04
N GLY A 135 2.46 11.02 -4.00
CA GLY A 135 2.47 12.22 -4.82
C GLY A 135 1.22 12.37 -5.69
N ASP A 136 0.73 11.27 -6.26
CA ASP A 136 -0.49 11.29 -7.08
C ASP A 136 -1.74 11.58 -6.24
N MET A 137 -1.84 11.01 -5.04
CA MET A 137 -2.97 11.29 -4.14
C MET A 137 -3.03 12.77 -3.76
N LYS A 138 -1.90 13.36 -3.38
CA LYS A 138 -1.82 14.80 -3.05
C LYS A 138 -2.31 15.68 -4.19
N ARG A 139 -1.88 15.40 -5.43
CA ARG A 139 -2.34 16.16 -6.60
C ARG A 139 -3.84 16.05 -6.83
N VAL A 140 -4.43 14.88 -6.59
CA VAL A 140 -5.88 14.67 -6.71
C VAL A 140 -6.63 15.46 -5.65
N ASP A 141 -6.16 15.43 -4.41
CA ASP A 141 -6.75 16.19 -3.31
C ASP A 141 -6.69 17.71 -3.57
N ASP A 142 -5.54 18.20 -4.03
CA ASP A 142 -5.33 19.62 -4.36
C ASP A 142 -6.25 20.07 -5.51
N ALA A 143 -6.40 19.24 -6.54
CA ALA A 143 -7.29 19.52 -7.68
C ALA A 143 -8.76 19.53 -7.27
N LEU A 144 -9.17 18.61 -6.40
CA LEU A 144 -10.54 18.55 -5.85
C LEU A 144 -10.82 19.77 -4.95
N ALA A 145 -9.89 20.13 -4.07
CA ALA A 145 -10.02 21.31 -3.21
C ALA A 145 -10.16 22.60 -4.03
N THR A 146 -9.38 22.74 -5.11
CA THR A 146 -9.46 23.89 -6.03
C THR A 146 -10.80 23.95 -6.76
N THR A 147 -11.35 22.79 -7.15
CA THR A 147 -12.65 22.71 -7.87
C THR A 147 -13.82 23.07 -6.95
N VAL A 148 -13.80 22.58 -5.71
CA VAL A 148 -14.81 22.90 -4.70
C VAL A 148 -14.79 24.39 -4.35
N ALA A 149 -13.61 25.00 -4.23
CA ALA A 149 -13.49 26.43 -3.98
C ALA A 149 -14.15 27.27 -5.09
N ARG A 150 -13.98 26.89 -6.36
CA ARG A 150 -14.55 27.60 -7.52
C ARG A 150 -16.04 27.37 -7.75
N SER A 151 -16.62 26.34 -7.16
CA SER A 151 -18.05 26.02 -7.32
C SER A 151 -18.92 26.71 -6.25
N ASN A 152 -18.29 27.33 -5.26
CA ASN A 152 -18.93 28.08 -4.17
C ASN A 152 -18.77 29.61 -4.32
N GLU A 153 -18.25 30.07 -5.45
CA GLU A 153 -18.22 31.48 -5.90
C GLU A 153 -19.36 31.73 -6.90
#